data_AF-A0A0Q7DNP2-F1
#
_entry.id   AF-A0A0Q7DNP2-F1
#
_cell.length_a   1.000
_cell.length_b   1.000
_cell.length_c   1.000
_cell.angle_alpha   90.00
_cell.angle_beta   90.00
_cell.angle_gamma   90.00
#
_symmetry.space_group_name_H-M   'P 1'
#
loop_
_entity.id
_entity.type
_entity.pdbx_description
1 polymer ?
#
loop_
_entity_poly.entity_id
_entity_poly.type
_entity_poly.pdbx_seq_one_letter_code
_entity_poly.pdbx_strand_id
1 'polypeptide(L)'
;MGVAALDKPAGKWCAHFGKARGCSVYQDRPSDCRVFNCLWLLTDALDETWKPSVAGFILHSEQGGNRLIVECDPARPHDWRREPYQATLRRWAEAPGQEVLVFAGRRGVRLDAADEPVRRV
;
A
#
# COMPACT_ATOMS: atom_id res chain seq x y z
N MET A 1 5.55 5.74 -0.75
CA MET A 1 5.60 6.73 0.36
C MET A 1 7.01 7.30 0.56
N GLY A 2 7.15 8.62 0.67
CA GLY A 2 8.37 9.31 1.13
C GLY A 2 8.25 9.75 2.59
N VAL A 3 9.32 10.24 3.21
CA VAL A 3 9.31 10.79 4.57
C VAL A 3 10.08 12.10 4.57
N ALA A 4 9.37 13.22 4.70
CA ALA A 4 9.95 14.56 4.55
C ALA A 4 10.98 14.86 5.63
N ALA A 5 10.68 14.53 6.89
CA ALA A 5 11.58 14.76 8.02
C ALA A 5 12.94 14.00 7.94
N LEU A 6 13.09 13.07 6.99
CA LEU A 6 14.33 12.32 6.76
C LEU A 6 14.91 12.58 5.36
N ASP A 7 14.37 13.56 4.62
CA ASP A 7 14.66 13.79 3.20
C ASP A 7 14.60 12.52 2.36
N LYS A 8 13.72 11.59 2.74
CA LYS A 8 13.60 10.28 2.13
C LYS A 8 12.62 10.34 0.96
N PRO A 9 13.09 10.21 -0.29
CA PRO A 9 12.19 10.23 -1.44
C PRO A 9 11.31 8.98 -1.51
N ALA A 10 10.14 9.12 -2.15
CA ALA A 10 9.24 8.02 -2.40
C ALA A 10 9.88 6.94 -3.28
N GLY A 11 9.62 5.67 -2.98
CA GLY A 11 10.10 4.53 -3.77
C GLY A 11 11.59 4.23 -3.63
N LYS A 12 12.31 4.89 -2.72
CA LYS A 12 13.68 4.54 -2.34
C LYS A 12 13.69 3.86 -0.97
N TRP A 13 14.74 3.10 -0.68
CA TRP A 13 14.95 2.57 0.68
C TRP A 13 15.28 3.69 1.67
N CYS A 14 14.90 3.51 2.94
CA CYS A 14 15.26 4.45 3.99
C CYS A 14 16.72 4.22 4.38
N ALA A 15 17.50 5.27 4.64
CA ALA A 15 18.89 5.12 5.09
C ALA A 15 19.00 4.35 6.42
N HIS A 16 17.97 4.41 7.26
CA HIS A 16 17.91 3.67 8.53
C HIS A 16 17.43 2.22 8.39
N PHE A 17 17.02 1.78 7.20
CA PHE A 17 16.57 0.40 6.98
C PHE A 17 17.76 -0.53 6.77
N GLY A 18 17.83 -1.61 7.57
CA GLY A 18 18.73 -2.73 7.35
C GLY A 18 17.95 -4.03 7.17
N LYS A 19 18.24 -4.80 6.11
CA LYS A 19 17.53 -6.04 5.73
C LYS A 19 17.33 -7.02 6.89
N ALA A 20 18.33 -7.17 7.77
CA ALA A 20 18.29 -8.10 8.90
C ALA A 20 17.73 -7.52 10.21
N ARG A 21 17.59 -6.19 10.31
CA ARG A 21 17.38 -5.47 11.58
C ARG A 21 16.22 -4.46 11.55
N GLY A 22 15.59 -4.26 10.39
CA GLY A 22 14.52 -3.28 10.23
C GLY A 22 15.02 -1.85 10.36
N CYS A 23 14.22 -0.97 10.95
CA CYS A 23 14.56 0.44 11.16
C CYS A 23 15.49 0.59 12.38
N SER A 24 16.71 1.09 12.17
CA SER A 24 17.69 1.28 13.25
C SER A 24 17.32 2.36 14.26
N VAL A 25 16.40 3.26 13.91
CA VAL A 25 15.90 4.35 14.76
C VAL A 25 14.42 4.17 15.08
N TYR A 26 13.95 2.92 15.19
CA TYR A 26 12.52 2.65 15.31
C TYR A 26 11.87 3.41 16.47
N GLN A 27 12.52 3.45 17.65
CA GLN A 27 11.99 4.16 18.81
C GLN A 27 11.92 5.68 18.60
N ASP A 28 12.81 6.25 17.79
CA ASP A 28 12.94 7.69 17.51
C ASP A 28 12.38 8.09 16.14
N ARG A 29 11.67 7.18 15.46
CA ARG A 29 11.16 7.42 14.11
C ARG A 29 10.28 8.69 14.05
N PRO A 30 10.33 9.47 12.96
CA PRO A 30 9.50 10.68 12.81
C PRO A 30 8.01 10.38 12.82
N SER A 31 7.20 11.43 13.04
CA SER A 31 5.73 11.34 13.07
C SER A 31 5.16 10.63 11.83
N ASP A 32 5.64 10.98 10.64
CA ASP A 32 5.25 10.38 9.36
C ASP A 32 5.37 8.84 9.37
N CYS A 33 6.43 8.31 10.01
CA CYS A 33 6.64 6.87 10.15
C CYS A 33 5.78 6.25 11.26
N ARG A 34 5.33 7.02 12.25
CA ARG A 34 4.49 6.52 13.37
C ARG A 34 3.02 6.43 13.00
N VAL A 35 2.54 7.38 12.21
CA VAL A 35 1.11 7.47 11.85
C VAL A 35 0.72 6.45 10.79
N PHE A 36 1.67 5.94 10.02
CA PHE A 36 1.40 4.91 9.03
C PHE A 36 1.07 3.58 9.70
N ASN A 37 -0.08 3.02 9.31
CA ASN A 37 -0.46 1.63 9.59
C ASN A 37 -1.08 1.04 8.32
N CYS A 38 -0.73 -0.21 8.00
CA CYS A 38 -1.41 -0.95 6.94
C CYS A 38 -2.86 -1.22 7.34
N LEU A 39 -3.80 -1.16 6.41
CA LEU A 39 -5.22 -1.46 6.68
C LEU A 39 -5.40 -2.82 7.34
N TRP A 40 -4.60 -3.83 6.98
CA TRP A 40 -4.60 -5.14 7.62
C TRP A 40 -4.36 -5.10 9.15
N LEU A 41 -3.57 -4.14 9.65
CA LEU A 41 -3.38 -3.96 11.09
C LEU A 41 -4.53 -3.19 11.77
N LEU A 42 -5.37 -2.53 10.98
CA LEU A 42 -6.40 -1.61 11.47
C LEU A 42 -7.81 -2.22 11.47
N THR A 43 -8.00 -3.42 10.92
CA THR A 43 -9.31 -4.06 10.82
C THR A 43 -9.20 -5.56 10.97
N ASP A 44 -10.15 -6.14 11.69
CA ASP A 44 -10.28 -7.60 11.85
C ASP A 44 -10.99 -8.26 10.65
N ALA A 45 -11.45 -7.46 9.68
CA ALA A 45 -12.12 -7.96 8.48
C ALA A 45 -11.17 -8.63 7.47
N LEU A 46 -9.85 -8.48 7.65
CA LEU A 46 -8.82 -9.05 6.78
C LEU A 46 -8.05 -10.14 7.51
N ASP A 47 -8.13 -11.37 7.01
CA ASP A 47 -7.43 -12.51 7.60
C ASP A 47 -5.90 -12.48 7.36
N GLU A 48 -5.19 -13.48 7.87
CA GLU A 48 -3.74 -13.61 7.72
C GLU A 48 -3.25 -13.71 6.27
N THR A 49 -4.11 -14.07 5.31
CA THR A 49 -3.71 -14.08 3.89
C THR A 49 -3.39 -12.67 3.39
N TRP A 50 -4.05 -11.65 3.94
CA TRP A 50 -3.84 -10.24 3.62
C TRP A 50 -2.60 -9.63 4.27
N LYS A 51 -1.93 -10.36 5.15
CA LYS A 51 -0.67 -9.91 5.76
C LYS A 51 0.35 -9.57 4.66
N PRO A 52 1.05 -8.43 4.70
CA PRO A 52 1.89 -7.99 3.59
C PRO A 52 2.98 -8.98 3.15
N SER A 53 3.53 -9.75 4.10
CA SER A 53 4.51 -10.80 3.80
C SER A 53 3.94 -11.96 2.99
N VAL A 54 2.62 -12.17 3.04
CA VAL A 54 1.88 -13.22 2.30
C VAL A 54 1.29 -12.64 1.02
N ALA A 55 0.53 -11.56 1.13
CA ALA A 55 -0.20 -10.93 0.03
C ALA A 55 0.71 -10.26 -1.01
N GLY A 56 1.91 -9.80 -0.62
CA GLY A 56 2.83 -9.12 -1.53
C GLY A 56 2.52 -7.65 -1.80
N PHE A 57 1.63 -7.06 -1.00
CA PHE A 57 1.29 -5.64 -1.05
C PHE A 57 0.90 -5.14 0.34
N ILE A 58 0.91 -3.81 0.50
CA ILE A 58 0.27 -3.13 1.64
C ILE A 58 -0.96 -2.38 1.15
N LEU A 59 -1.87 -2.10 2.09
CA LEU A 59 -3.08 -1.33 1.86
C LEU A 59 -3.06 -0.13 2.79
N HIS A 60 -3.40 1.06 2.30
CA HIS A 60 -3.62 2.21 3.16
C HIS A 60 -4.66 3.15 2.54
N SER A 61 -5.38 3.87 3.41
CA SER A 61 -6.40 4.81 2.97
C SER A 61 -5.85 6.23 2.88
N GLU A 62 -6.34 6.97 1.90
CA GLU A 62 -6.13 8.41 1.72
C GLU A 62 -7.50 9.10 1.63
N GLN A 63 -7.51 10.43 1.58
CA GLN A 63 -8.72 11.25 1.37
C GLN A 63 -9.86 10.89 2.34
N GLY A 64 -9.55 10.74 3.63
CA GLY A 64 -10.54 10.44 4.67
C GLY A 64 -11.16 9.04 4.58
N GLY A 65 -10.55 8.11 3.84
CA GLY A 65 -11.07 6.75 3.65
C GLY A 65 -11.63 6.50 2.25
N ASN A 66 -11.92 7.55 1.49
CA ASN A 66 -12.56 7.44 0.18
C ASN A 66 -11.62 6.98 -0.94
N ARG A 67 -10.32 6.91 -0.66
CA ARG A 67 -9.33 6.33 -1.58
C ARG A 67 -8.54 5.24 -0.88
N LEU A 68 -8.64 4.01 -1.39
CA LEU A 68 -7.76 2.92 -1.01
C LEU A 68 -6.57 2.85 -1.96
N ILE A 69 -5.37 2.80 -1.40
CA ILE A 69 -4.13 2.57 -2.12
C ILE A 69 -3.63 1.16 -1.82
N VAL A 70 -3.38 0.39 -2.88
CA VAL A 70 -2.69 -0.90 -2.84
C VAL A 70 -1.27 -0.72 -3.37
N GLU A 71 -0.26 -0.80 -2.51
CA GLU A 71 1.15 -0.70 -2.92
C GLU A 71 1.74 -2.11 -3.04
N CYS A 72 1.89 -2.59 -4.26
CA CYS A 72 2.53 -3.87 -4.55
C CYS A 72 4.05 -3.79 -4.45
N ASP A 73 4.65 -4.87 -3.98
CA ASP A 73 6.08 -5.12 -4.13
C ASP A 73 6.46 -5.06 -5.62
N PRO A 74 7.42 -4.20 -6.03
CA PRO A 74 7.85 -4.11 -7.42
C PRO A 74 8.38 -5.44 -8.01
N ALA A 75 8.87 -6.36 -7.17
CA ALA A 75 9.28 -7.69 -7.59
C ALA A 75 8.09 -8.64 -7.84
N ARG A 76 6.91 -8.30 -7.30
CA ARG A 76 5.66 -9.09 -7.40
C ARG A 76 4.46 -8.20 -7.77
N PRO A 77 4.52 -7.46 -8.89
CA PRO A 77 3.54 -6.42 -9.22
C PRO A 77 2.15 -6.95 -9.56
N HIS A 78 1.99 -8.26 -9.69
CA HIS A 78 0.72 -8.93 -10.05
C HIS A 78 0.10 -9.72 -8.91
N ASP A 79 0.71 -9.75 -7.71
CA ASP A 79 0.20 -10.56 -6.60
C ASP A 79 -1.22 -10.16 -6.17
N TRP A 80 -1.61 -8.89 -6.34
CA TRP A 80 -2.98 -8.40 -6.10
C TRP A 80 -4.05 -9.04 -6.98
N ARG A 81 -3.67 -9.67 -8.10
CA ARG A 81 -4.58 -10.38 -9.00
C ARG A 81 -4.88 -11.81 -8.56
N ARG A 82 -4.23 -12.29 -7.50
CA ARG A 82 -4.52 -13.61 -6.93
C ARG A 82 -5.81 -13.54 -6.14
N GLU A 83 -6.59 -14.61 -6.16
CA GLU A 83 -7.74 -14.74 -5.27
C GLU A 83 -7.27 -14.98 -3.82
N PRO A 84 -7.98 -14.43 -2.81
CA PRO A 84 -9.25 -13.69 -2.89
C PRO A 84 -9.10 -12.17 -3.12
N TYR A 85 -7.88 -11.68 -3.34
CA TYR A 85 -7.57 -10.26 -3.36
C TYR A 85 -8.23 -9.55 -4.53
N GLN A 86 -8.15 -10.12 -5.73
CA GLN A 86 -8.69 -9.49 -6.93
C GLN A 86 -10.18 -9.24 -6.81
N ALA A 87 -10.97 -10.27 -6.49
CA ALA A 87 -12.41 -10.14 -6.33
C ALA A 87 -12.79 -9.14 -5.23
N THR A 88 -12.04 -9.13 -4.12
CA THR A 88 -12.31 -8.21 -3.01
C THR A 88 -12.00 -6.76 -3.35
N LEU A 89 -10.85 -6.50 -3.97
CA LEU A 89 -10.45 -5.15 -4.39
C LEU A 89 -11.40 -4.58 -5.44
N ARG A 90 -11.87 -5.40 -6.39
CA ARG A 90 -12.89 -5.00 -7.37
C ARG A 90 -14.22 -4.66 -6.71
N ARG A 91 -14.70 -5.50 -5.79
CA ARG A 91 -15.92 -5.22 -5.02
C ARG A 91 -15.84 -3.91 -4.24
N TRP A 92 -14.67 -3.57 -3.68
CA TRP A 92 -14.48 -2.27 -3.03
C TRP A 92 -14.46 -1.11 -4.02
N ALA A 93 -13.88 -1.29 -5.21
CA ALA A 93 -13.87 -0.27 -6.26
C ALA A 93 -15.28 0.04 -6.81
N GLU A 94 -16.21 -0.90 -6.70
CA GLU A 94 -17.62 -0.71 -7.07
C GLU A 94 -18.43 0.07 -6.01
N ALA A 95 -17.90 0.23 -4.80
CA ALA A 95 -18.60 0.92 -3.73
C ALA A 95 -18.75 2.43 -4.06
N PRO A 96 -19.95 3.02 -3.92
CA PRO A 96 -20.17 4.43 -4.25
C PRO A 96 -19.21 5.37 -3.52
N GLY A 97 -18.50 6.21 -4.28
CA GLY A 97 -17.55 7.18 -3.74
C GLY A 97 -16.21 6.59 -3.29
N GLN A 98 -15.97 5.28 -3.49
CA GLN A 98 -14.70 4.65 -3.21
C GLN A 98 -13.83 4.60 -4.49
N GLU A 99 -12.58 5.06 -4.38
CA GLU A 99 -11.56 4.86 -5.39
C GLU A 99 -10.56 3.80 -4.91
N VAL A 100 -10.23 2.82 -5.75
CA VAL A 100 -9.17 1.85 -5.47
C VAL A 100 -8.07 1.98 -6.51
N LEU A 101 -6.86 2.33 -6.06
CA LEU A 101 -5.68 2.46 -6.89
C LEU A 101 -4.66 1.39 -6.53
N VAL A 102 -4.20 0.64 -7.52
CA VAL A 102 -3.15 -0.36 -7.35
C VAL A 102 -1.87 0.14 -8.01
N PHE A 103 -0.78 0.22 -7.26
CA PHE A 103 0.51 0.72 -7.72
C PHE A 103 1.61 -0.34 -7.59
N ALA A 104 2.50 -0.37 -8.58
CA ALA A 104 3.80 -1.02 -8.50
C ALA A 104 4.87 0.00 -8.89
N GLY A 105 5.45 0.65 -7.87
CA GLY A 105 6.34 1.79 -8.06
C GLY A 105 5.59 2.99 -8.63
N ARG A 106 6.02 3.51 -9.79
CA ARG A 106 5.40 4.69 -10.43
C ARG A 106 4.19 4.38 -11.30
N ARG A 107 4.03 3.12 -11.71
CA ARG A 107 2.91 2.69 -12.56
C ARG A 107 1.80 2.18 -11.67
N GLY A 108 0.57 2.50 -12.02
CA GLY A 108 -0.59 1.96 -11.36
C GLY A 108 -1.77 1.81 -12.29
N VAL A 109 -2.85 1.32 -11.71
CA VAL A 109 -4.15 1.14 -12.34
C VAL A 109 -5.21 1.56 -11.34
N ARG A 110 -6.17 2.35 -11.80
CA ARG A 110 -7.43 2.58 -11.09
C ARG A 110 -8.35 1.42 -11.44
N LEU A 111 -8.89 0.76 -10.42
CA LEU A 111 -9.87 -0.31 -10.64
C LEU A 111 -11.24 0.31 -10.88
N ASP A 112 -11.86 -0.07 -11.99
CA ASP A 112 -13.20 0.33 -12.40
C ASP A 112 -13.77 -0.76 -13.34
N ALA A 113 -14.83 -0.45 -14.11
CA ALA A 113 -15.37 -1.37 -15.11
C ALA A 113 -14.36 -1.66 -16.23
N ALA A 114 -13.52 -0.68 -16.57
CA ALA A 114 -12.48 -0.80 -17.59
C ALA A 114 -11.15 -0.19 -17.08
N ASP A 115 -10.45 -0.97 -16.24
CA ASP A 115 -9.19 -0.64 -15.55
C ASP A 115 -8.37 0.49 -16.23
N GLU A 116 -8.37 1.69 -15.63
CA GLU A 116 -7.69 2.86 -16.17
C GLU A 116 -6.21 2.97 -15.71
N PRO A 117 -5.22 3.07 -16.61
CA PRO A 117 -3.82 3.26 -16.23
C PRO A 117 -3.58 4.62 -15.54
N VAL A 118 -2.86 4.61 -14.43
CA VAL A 118 -2.46 5.83 -13.70
C VAL A 118 -0.95 5.86 -13.43
N ARG A 119 -0.40 7.06 -13.19
CA ARG A 119 1.01 7.24 -12.81
C ARG A 119 1.14 8.16 -11.60
N ARG A 120 2.09 7.83 -10.72
CA ARG A 120 2.53 8.75 -9.66
C ARG A 120 3.49 9.77 -10.25
N VAL A 121 3.20 11.04 -9.98
CA VAL A 121 4.05 12.19 -10.31
C VAL A 121 5.24 12.23 -9.37
#